data_AF-A0A3M2F843-F1
#
_entry.id   AF-A0A3M2F843-F1
#
_cell.length_a   1.000
_cell.length_b   1.000
_cell.length_c   1.000
_cell.angle_alpha   90.00
_cell.angle_beta   90.00
_cell.angle_gamma   90.00
#
_symmetry.space_group_name_H-M   'P 1'
#
loop_
_entity.id
_entity.type
_entity.pdbx_description
1 polymer ?
#
loop_
_entity_poly.entity_id
_entity_poly.type
_entity_poly.pdbx_seq_one_letter_code
_entity_poly.pdbx_strand_id
1 'polypeptide(L)'
;MDLVCSGTLHTRRKVCGKKTCRCHTDPEARHGPYHEWSRLEDGRLRHTVLKPEEVEKLKRAIENKREISSLLREWEQSSMKIIRGKTSPKA
;
A
#
# COMPACT_ATOMS: atom_id res chain seq x y z
N MET A 1 -16.47 1.78 4.69
CA MET A 1 -15.26 1.22 4.07
C MET A 1 -15.54 -0.24 3.77
N ASP A 2 -15.38 -0.67 2.53
CA ASP A 2 -15.82 -2.02 2.11
C ASP A 2 -14.68 -3.04 2.07
N LEU A 3 -13.44 -2.59 1.83
CA LEU A 3 -12.25 -3.44 1.73
C LEU A 3 -11.07 -2.80 2.46
N VAL A 4 -10.21 -3.63 3.04
CA VAL A 4 -9.03 -3.20 3.80
C VAL A 4 -7.88 -4.16 3.51
N CYS A 5 -6.75 -3.63 3.02
CA CYS A 5 -5.56 -4.41 2.70
C CYS A 5 -4.29 -3.70 3.20
N SER A 6 -3.30 -4.48 3.63
CA SER A 6 -1.96 -3.96 3.92
C SER A 6 -1.06 -3.97 2.69
N GLY A 7 0.12 -3.37 2.81
CA GLY A 7 1.15 -3.43 1.77
C GLY A 7 1.21 -2.20 0.89
N THR A 8 1.94 -2.34 -0.21
CA THR A 8 2.27 -1.26 -1.15
C THR A 8 1.97 -1.68 -2.57
N LEU A 9 1.30 -0.81 -3.31
CA LEU A 9 1.08 -0.93 -4.74
C LEU A 9 2.16 -0.15 -5.49
N HIS A 10 2.85 -0.81 -6.41
CA HIS A 10 3.81 -0.22 -7.32
C HIS A 10 3.32 -0.38 -8.77
N THR A 11 3.46 0.68 -9.56
CA THR A 11 3.19 0.63 -11.01
C THR A 11 4.46 1.00 -11.74
N ARG A 12 4.98 0.11 -12.58
CA ARG A 12 6.26 0.33 -13.27
C ARG A 12 6.30 -0.23 -14.68
N ARG A 13 7.02 0.46 -15.57
CA ARG A 13 7.44 -0.07 -16.86
C ARG A 13 8.86 -0.61 -16.76
N LYS A 14 9.13 -1.77 -17.34
CA LYS A 14 10.40 -2.51 -17.21
C LYS A 14 11.06 -2.76 -18.56
N VAL A 15 12.38 -2.93 -18.50
CA VAL A 15 13.19 -3.47 -19.59
C VAL A 15 13.08 -5.01 -19.57
N CYS A 16 13.07 -5.66 -20.72
CA CYS A 16 13.04 -7.12 -20.81
C CYS A 16 14.46 -7.72 -20.85
N GLY A 17 14.57 -9.05 -20.88
CA GLY A 17 15.88 -9.74 -20.98
C GLY A 17 16.46 -9.82 -22.39
N LYS A 18 15.72 -9.40 -23.42
CA LYS A 18 16.16 -9.50 -24.82
C LYS A 18 17.09 -8.34 -25.15
N LYS A 19 18.38 -8.64 -25.30
CA LYS A 19 19.46 -7.65 -25.58
C LYS A 19 19.17 -6.71 -26.75
N THR A 20 18.46 -7.18 -27.78
CA THR A 20 18.13 -6.39 -28.97
C THR A 20 16.80 -5.64 -28.88
N CYS A 21 16.10 -5.69 -27.74
CA CYS A 21 14.81 -5.03 -27.58
C CYS A 21 14.97 -3.52 -27.39
N ARG A 22 14.13 -2.73 -28.08
CA ARG A 22 14.13 -1.26 -28.02
C ARG A 22 13.93 -0.72 -26.60
N CYS A 23 13.28 -1.48 -25.71
CA CYS A 23 13.06 -1.10 -24.31
C CYS A 23 14.34 -0.78 -23.51
N HIS A 24 15.52 -1.23 -23.99
CA HIS A 24 16.80 -0.93 -23.35
C HIS A 24 17.27 0.52 -23.60
N THR A 25 16.92 1.10 -24.74
CA THR A 25 17.41 2.43 -25.16
C THR A 25 16.31 3.47 -25.22
N ASP A 26 15.06 3.05 -25.39
CA ASP A 26 13.90 3.93 -25.43
C ASP A 26 12.98 3.70 -24.21
N PRO A 27 12.87 4.67 -23.30
CA PRO A 27 11.97 4.61 -22.14
C PRO A 27 10.50 4.37 -22.51
N GLU A 28 10.01 4.89 -23.63
CA GLU A 28 8.62 4.73 -24.07
C GLU A 28 8.34 3.29 -24.53
N ALA A 29 9.35 2.63 -25.09
CA ALA A 29 9.29 1.22 -25.45
C ALA A 29 9.38 0.24 -24.26
N ARG A 30 9.50 0.72 -23.02
CA ARG A 30 9.51 -0.16 -21.83
C ARG A 30 8.20 -0.91 -21.67
N HIS A 31 8.28 -2.17 -21.29
CA HIS A 31 7.13 -3.06 -21.15
C HIS A 31 6.33 -2.75 -19.88
N GLY A 32 5.02 -2.90 -19.95
CA GLY A 32 4.10 -2.65 -18.84
C GLY A 32 2.99 -1.65 -19.23
N PRO A 33 2.29 -1.06 -18.24
CA PRO A 33 2.64 -1.07 -16.82
C PRO A 33 2.44 -2.44 -16.15
N TYR A 34 3.37 -2.80 -15.27
CA TYR A 34 3.18 -3.88 -14.31
C TYR A 34 2.70 -3.28 -12.99
N HIS A 35 1.53 -3.72 -12.55
CA HIS A 35 1.00 -3.39 -11.23
C HIS A 35 1.41 -4.49 -10.27
N GLU A 36 2.12 -4.13 -9.22
CA GLU A 36 2.69 -5.08 -8.28
C GLU A 36 2.30 -4.70 -6.86
N TRP A 37 1.86 -5.70 -6.12
CA TRP A 37 1.52 -5.56 -4.71
C TRP A 37 2.54 -6.31 -3.87
N SER A 38 3.22 -5.58 -2.99
CA SER A 38 4.08 -6.14 -1.96
C SER A 38 3.41 -6.03 -0.59
N ARG A 39 3.35 -7.13 0.17
CA ARG A 39 2.75 -7.14 1.51
C ARG A 39 3.43 -8.17 2.40
N LEU A 40 3.38 -7.95 3.71
CA LEU A 40 3.67 -9.00 4.68
C LEU A 40 2.43 -9.87 4.87
N GLU A 41 2.60 -11.17 4.70
CA GLU A 41 1.59 -12.21 4.92
C GLU A 41 2.28 -13.33 5.70
N ASP A 42 1.77 -13.65 6.89
CA ASP A 42 2.35 -14.62 7.82
C ASP A 42 3.86 -14.40 8.09
N GLY A 43 4.25 -13.14 8.30
CA GLY A 43 5.64 -12.75 8.56
C GLY A 43 6.57 -12.83 7.35
N ARG A 44 6.06 -13.16 6.15
CA ARG A 44 6.85 -13.25 4.92
C ARG A 44 6.45 -12.17 3.92
N LEU A 45 7.44 -11.62 3.22
CA LEU A 45 7.19 -10.66 2.15
C LEU A 45 6.67 -11.41 0.92
N ARG A 46 5.45 -11.09 0.50
CA ARG A 46 4.80 -11.62 -0.69
C ARG A 46 4.70 -10.54 -1.75
N HIS A 47 4.96 -10.93 -2.99
CA HIS A 47 4.84 -10.10 -4.17
C HIS A 47 3.84 -10.74 -5.13
N THR A 48 2.88 -9.95 -5.61
CA THR A 48 1.86 -10.41 -6.56
C THR A 48 1.74 -9.38 -7.69
N VAL A 49 1.68 -9.85 -8.94
CA VAL A 49 1.33 -8.99 -10.08
C VAL A 49 -0.18 -8.96 -10.20
N LEU A 50 -0.75 -7.77 -10.29
CA LEU A 50 -2.18 -7.54 -10.36
C LEU A 50 -2.63 -7.34 -11.80
N LYS A 51 -3.91 -7.65 -12.04
CA LYS A 51 -4.60 -7.23 -13.24
C LYS A 51 -5.03 -5.76 -13.13
N PRO A 52 -5.15 -5.02 -14.24
CA PRO A 52 -5.55 -3.60 -14.23
C PRO A 52 -6.86 -3.34 -13.47
N GLU A 53 -7.84 -4.23 -13.57
CA GLU A 53 -9.15 -4.10 -12.89
C GLU A 53 -9.08 -4.21 -11.36
N GLU A 54 -8.00 -4.77 -10.80
CA GLU A 54 -7.80 -4.94 -9.36
C GLU A 54 -7.12 -3.73 -8.71
N VAL A 55 -6.46 -2.89 -9.51
CA VAL A 55 -5.56 -1.82 -9.07
C VAL A 55 -6.30 -0.78 -8.21
N GLU A 56 -7.40 -0.24 -8.72
CA GLU A 56 -8.16 0.81 -8.02
C GLU A 56 -8.82 0.27 -6.75
N LYS A 57 -9.27 -1.00 -6.76
CA LYS A 57 -9.83 -1.65 -5.58
C LYS A 57 -8.77 -1.80 -4.49
N LEU A 58 -7.58 -2.29 -4.85
CA LEU A 58 -6.48 -2.45 -3.90
C LEU A 58 -5.99 -1.09 -3.38
N LYS A 59 -5.86 -0.09 -4.24
CA LYS A 59 -5.43 1.26 -3.84
C LYS A 59 -6.33 1.82 -2.75
N ARG A 60 -7.66 1.77 -2.96
CA ARG A 60 -8.66 2.19 -1.96
C ARG A 60 -8.56 1.35 -0.68
N ALA A 61 -8.36 0.04 -0.80
CA ALA A 61 -8.21 -0.83 0.37
C ALA A 61 -6.97 -0.53 1.22
N ILE A 62 -5.85 -0.13 0.58
CA ILE A 62 -4.62 0.31 1.26
C ILE A 62 -4.85 1.66 1.97
N GLU A 63 -5.53 2.60 1.32
CA GLU A 63 -5.88 3.90 1.91
C GLU A 63 -6.79 3.72 3.14
N ASN A 64 -7.83 2.89 3.02
CA ASN A 64 -8.71 2.54 4.15
C ASN A 64 -7.93 1.96 5.33
N LYS A 65 -6.94 1.07 5.07
CA LYS A 65 -6.11 0.51 6.14
C LYS A 65 -5.30 1.58 6.85
N ARG A 66 -4.75 2.56 6.13
CA ARG A 66 -3.98 3.67 6.71
C ARG A 66 -4.86 4.53 7.60
N GLU A 67 -6.07 4.85 7.14
CA GLU A 67 -7.04 5.63 7.93
C GLU A 67 -7.44 4.89 9.21
N ILE A 68 -7.82 3.61 9.11
CA ILE A 68 -8.14 2.78 10.28
C ILE A 68 -6.96 2.73 11.26
N SER A 69 -5.73 2.55 10.76
CA SER A 69 -4.54 2.54 11.60
C SER A 69 -4.27 3.88 12.29
N SER A 70 -4.58 5.02 11.64
CA SER A 70 -4.50 6.34 12.27
C SER A 70 -5.52 6.49 13.39
N LEU A 71 -6.79 6.16 13.11
CA LEU A 71 -7.89 6.25 14.07
C LEU A 71 -7.64 5.37 15.30
N LEU A 72 -7.17 4.13 15.09
CA LEU A 72 -6.79 3.24 16.18
C LEU A 72 -5.67 3.85 17.04
N ARG A 73 -4.64 4.42 16.42
CA ARG A 73 -3.53 5.07 17.13
C ARG A 73 -4.00 6.27 17.95
N GLU A 74 -4.88 7.09 17.40
CA GLU A 74 -5.46 8.24 18.10
C GLU A 74 -6.31 7.80 19.30
N TRP A 75 -7.08 6.73 19.12
CA TRP A 75 -7.86 6.15 20.20
C TRP A 75 -6.97 5.58 21.31
N GLU A 76 -5.92 4.81 20.96
CA GLU A 76 -4.94 4.32 21.92
C GLU A 76 -4.29 5.46 22.71
N GLN A 77 -3.91 6.55 22.04
CA GLN A 77 -3.35 7.73 22.72
C GLN A 77 -4.33 8.36 23.69
N SER A 78 -5.60 8.49 23.31
CA SER A 78 -6.64 9.03 24.16
C SER A 78 -6.88 8.15 25.38
N SER A 79 -6.96 6.83 25.17
CA SER A 79 -7.09 5.84 26.24
C SER A 79 -5.90 5.89 27.20
N MET A 80 -4.67 5.99 26.68
CA MET A 80 -3.47 6.14 27.51
C MET A 80 -3.48 7.41 28.37
N LYS A 81 -3.97 8.54 27.85
CA LYS A 81 -4.09 9.78 28.63
C LYS A 81 -5.05 9.62 29.81
N ILE A 82 -6.20 8.98 29.58
CA ILE A 82 -7.19 8.68 30.62
C ILE A 82 -6.59 7.75 31.68
N ILE A 83 -6.00 6.62 31.26
CA ILE A 83 -5.40 5.64 32.17
C ILE A 83 -4.30 6.26 33.03
N ARG A 84 -3.47 7.14 32.46
CA ARG A 84 -2.35 7.79 33.16
C ARG A 84 -2.79 9.01 34.00
N GLY A 85 -4.09 9.25 34.16
CA GLY A 85 -4.62 10.36 34.96
C GLY A 85 -4.35 11.75 34.38
N LYS A 86 -3.94 11.84 33.10
CA LYS A 86 -3.79 13.11 32.38
C LYS A 86 -5.09 13.43 31.65
N THR A 87 -6.18 13.55 32.39
CA THR A 87 -7.37 14.23 31.88
C THR A 87 -7.03 15.71 31.80
N SER A 88 -6.85 16.25 30.59
CA SER A 88 -7.10 17.67 30.38
C SER A 88 -8.51 17.94 30.90
N PRO A 89 -8.71 18.90 31.82
CA PRO A 89 -10.04 19.34 32.18
C PRO A 89 -10.76 19.76 30.89
N LYS A 90 -11.97 19.23 30.66
CA LYS A 90 -12.88 19.83 29.69
C LYS A 90 -13.14 21.27 30.14
N ALA A 91 -12.76 22.24 29.32
CA ALA A 91 -13.29 23.58 29.32
C ALA A 91 -14.22 23.71 28.11
#